data_AF-A0A0R2XB91-F1
#
_entry.id   AF-A0A0R2XB91-F1
#
_cell.length_a   1.000
_cell.length_b   1.000
_cell.length_c   1.000
_cell.angle_alpha   90.00
_cell.angle_beta   90.00
_cell.angle_gamma   90.00
#
_symmetry.space_group_name_H-M   'P 1'
#
loop_
_entity.id
_entity.type
_entity.pdbx_description
1 polymer ?
#
loop_
_entity_poly.entity_id
_entity_poly.type
_entity_poly.pdbx_seq_one_letter_code
_entity_poly.pdbx_strand_id
1 'polypeptide(L)'
;MNPNDRMEGKGIQIGGSVGLAQDGVLRAEVKGDVRSSCKLVISKGSVVSGVVQARDIRLEGEVEGGVEGSGQVWLVAGSRLRSRCVAASLRIEPGADFSGEIRVGE
;
A
#
# COMPACT_ATOMS: atom_id res chain seq x y z
N MET A 1 -12.72 1.82 26.04
CA MET A 1 -12.54 0.83 24.95
C MET A 1 -13.86 0.75 24.21
N ASN A 2 -13.88 1.18 22.95
CA ASN A 2 -15.11 1.27 22.17
C ASN A 2 -15.47 -0.12 21.60
N PRO A 3 -16.76 -0.52 21.62
CA PRO A 3 -17.21 -1.82 21.12
C PRO A 3 -17.11 -1.98 19.59
N ASN A 4 -16.45 -1.04 18.90
CA ASN A 4 -16.22 -1.07 17.45
C ASN A 4 -14.75 -1.34 17.07
N ASP A 5 -13.88 -1.62 18.04
CA ASP A 5 -12.60 -2.28 17.78
C ASP A 5 -12.88 -3.75 17.42
N ARG A 6 -13.50 -3.98 16.26
CA ARG A 6 -13.52 -5.31 15.63
C ARG A 6 -12.07 -5.66 15.29
N MET A 7 -11.35 -6.18 16.27
CA MET A 7 -10.18 -7.03 16.06
C MET A 7 -10.66 -8.35 15.43
N GLU A 8 -11.16 -8.29 14.21
CA GLU A 8 -11.38 -9.45 13.34
C GLU A 8 -10.18 -9.61 12.39
N GLY A 9 -8.96 -9.37 12.88
CA GLY A 9 -7.74 -9.59 12.13
C GLY A 9 -7.17 -10.98 12.38
N LYS A 10 -7.53 -11.98 11.57
CA LYS A 10 -6.71 -13.21 11.47
C LYS A 10 -5.41 -12.85 10.74
N GLY A 11 -4.43 -12.27 11.43
CA GLY A 11 -3.17 -11.87 10.80
C GLY A 11 -2.26 -11.00 11.66
N ILE A 12 -1.29 -10.37 11.02
CA ILE A 12 -0.35 -9.42 11.65
C ILE A 12 -1.00 -8.03 11.62
N GLN A 13 -1.12 -7.38 12.77
CA GLN A 13 -1.55 -5.98 12.88
C GLN A 13 -0.37 -5.13 13.35
N ILE A 14 -0.09 -4.05 12.63
CA ILE A 14 1.03 -3.16 12.93
C ILE A 14 0.50 -1.75 13.14
N GLY A 15 0.71 -1.21 14.34
CA GLY A 15 0.44 0.19 14.66
C GLY A 15 1.74 0.99 14.67
N GLY A 16 1.79 2.07 13.90
CA GLY A 16 2.97 2.93 13.78
C GLY A 16 3.70 2.79 12.43
N SER A 17 4.96 3.21 12.39
CA SER A 17 5.76 3.26 11.17
C SER A 17 6.52 1.95 10.92
N VAL A 18 6.45 1.40 9.72
CA VAL A 18 7.20 0.20 9.32
C VAL A 18 8.31 0.58 8.36
N GLY A 19 9.55 0.19 8.68
CA GLY A 19 10.71 0.40 7.82
C GLY A 19 11.27 -0.91 7.28
N LEU A 20 11.43 -1.03 5.98
CA LEU A 20 12.13 -2.15 5.33
C LEU A 20 13.37 -1.63 4.59
N ALA A 21 14.50 -2.30 4.77
CA ALA A 21 15.76 -1.96 4.11
C ALA A 21 16.05 -2.84 2.87
N GLN A 22 15.13 -3.75 2.53
CA GLN A 22 15.27 -4.71 1.44
C GLN A 22 13.91 -4.99 0.79
N ASP A 23 13.93 -5.75 -0.29
CA ASP A 23 12.71 -6.25 -0.92
C ASP A 23 11.86 -7.04 0.08
N GLY A 24 10.56 -6.75 0.09
CA GLY A 24 9.67 -7.29 1.10
C GLY A 24 8.24 -7.47 0.61
N VAL A 25 7.57 -8.46 1.20
CA VAL A 25 6.15 -8.72 1.00
C VAL A 25 5.44 -8.42 2.31
N LEU A 26 4.55 -7.42 2.29
CA LEU A 26 3.73 -7.05 3.41
C LEU A 26 2.42 -7.84 3.38
N ARG A 27 2.20 -8.63 4.43
CA ARG A 27 0.94 -9.37 4.68
C ARG A 27 0.42 -9.03 6.07
N ALA A 28 -0.04 -7.80 6.22
CA ALA A 28 -0.47 -7.26 7.50
C ALA A 28 -1.51 -6.16 7.31
N GLU A 29 -2.28 -5.90 8.35
CA GLU A 29 -3.06 -4.67 8.49
C GLU A 29 -2.16 -3.63 9.16
N VAL A 30 -1.86 -2.54 8.46
CA VAL A 30 -0.98 -1.47 8.97
C VAL A 30 -1.79 -0.21 9.20
N LYS A 31 -1.79 0.25 10.45
CA LYS A 31 -2.32 1.55 10.86
C LYS A 31 -1.14 2.49 11.10
N GLY A 32 -0.71 3.15 10.02
CA GLY A 32 0.47 4.01 10.00
C GLY A 32 1.21 3.94 8.66
N ASP A 33 2.42 4.50 8.62
CA ASP A 33 3.18 4.66 7.40
C ASP A 33 4.14 3.50 7.15
N VAL A 34 4.26 3.07 5.89
CA VAL A 34 5.20 2.02 5.48
C VAL A 34 6.26 2.65 4.59
N ARG A 35 7.54 2.47 4.94
CA ARG A 35 8.68 2.98 4.21
C ARG A 35 9.59 1.85 3.79
N SER A 36 9.98 1.82 2.52
CA SER A 36 11.00 0.92 2.01
C SER A 36 11.94 1.63 1.06
N SER A 37 13.23 1.32 1.09
CA SER A 37 14.19 1.82 0.09
C SER A 37 14.19 0.99 -1.20
N CYS A 38 13.48 -0.13 -1.22
CA CYS A 38 13.53 -1.13 -2.27
C CYS A 38 12.11 -1.48 -2.76
N LYS A 39 11.91 -2.69 -3.31
CA LYS A 39 10.61 -3.13 -3.79
C LYS A 39 9.73 -3.59 -2.64
N LEU A 40 8.50 -3.09 -2.60
CA LEU A 40 7.49 -3.46 -1.63
C LEU A 40 6.27 -4.06 -2.33
N VAL A 41 5.84 -5.23 -1.86
CA VAL A 41 4.61 -5.87 -2.35
C VAL A 41 3.58 -5.86 -1.23
N ILE A 42 2.45 -5.19 -1.44
CA ILE A 42 1.30 -5.23 -0.54
C ILE A 42 0.43 -6.40 -1.00
N SER A 43 0.50 -7.54 -0.30
CA SER A 43 -0.24 -8.75 -0.69
C SER A 43 -1.75 -8.57 -0.58
N LYS A 44 -2.49 -9.37 -1.35
CA LYS A 44 -3.95 -9.48 -1.27
C LYS A 44 -4.42 -9.74 0.17
N GLY A 45 -5.44 -9.01 0.59
CA GLY A 45 -5.99 -9.07 1.95
C GLY A 45 -5.23 -8.24 2.99
N SER A 46 -4.14 -7.57 2.59
CA SER A 46 -3.50 -6.54 3.42
C SER A 46 -4.24 -5.21 3.26
N VAL A 47 -4.34 -4.47 4.36
CA VAL A 47 -4.96 -3.15 4.40
C VAL A 47 -3.97 -2.18 5.02
N VAL A 48 -3.69 -1.07 4.35
CA VAL A 48 -2.81 -0.02 4.88
C VAL A 48 -3.59 1.28 5.01
N SER A 49 -3.86 1.67 6.24
CA SER A 49 -4.47 2.95 6.59
C SER A 49 -3.35 3.96 6.91
N GLY A 50 -2.65 4.41 5.87
CA GLY A 50 -1.52 5.36 5.97
C GLY A 50 -0.81 5.53 4.63
N VAL A 51 0.37 6.17 4.63
CA VAL A 51 1.15 6.41 3.41
C VAL A 51 2.17 5.29 3.20
N VAL A 52 2.18 4.71 1.99
CA VAL A 52 3.16 3.71 1.57
C VAL A 52 4.20 4.38 0.68
N GLN A 53 5.44 4.46 1.15
CA GLN A 53 6.57 5.02 0.42
C GLN A 53 7.54 3.89 0.09
N ALA A 54 7.84 3.67 -1.19
CA ALA A 54 8.89 2.76 -1.60
C ALA A 54 9.56 3.17 -2.89
N ARG A 55 10.62 2.49 -3.29
CA ARG A 55 11.14 2.66 -4.65
C ARG A 55 10.16 2.07 -5.67
N ASP A 56 9.84 0.80 -5.51
CA ASP A 56 8.99 0.05 -6.42
C ASP A 56 7.83 -0.56 -5.63
N ILE A 57 6.58 -0.28 -5.99
CA ILE A 57 5.40 -0.69 -5.20
C ILE A 57 4.48 -1.56 -6.03
N ARG A 58 4.26 -2.79 -5.61
CA ARG A 58 3.21 -3.66 -6.18
C ARG A 58 2.06 -3.76 -5.20
N LEU A 59 0.94 -3.14 -5.55
CA LEU A 59 -0.27 -3.15 -4.74
C LEU A 59 -1.20 -4.27 -5.23
N GLU A 60 -1.43 -5.28 -4.39
CA GLU A 60 -2.42 -6.35 -4.60
C GLU A 60 -3.53 -6.32 -3.52
N GLY A 61 -3.39 -5.46 -2.51
CA GLY A 61 -4.33 -5.24 -1.40
C GLY A 61 -4.98 -3.87 -1.43
N GLU A 62 -5.37 -3.36 -0.26
CA GLU A 62 -6.08 -2.09 -0.10
C GLU A 62 -5.21 -1.04 0.62
N VAL A 63 -5.20 0.19 0.10
CA VAL A 63 -4.48 1.34 0.69
C VAL A 63 -5.41 2.55 0.77
N GLU A 64 -5.52 3.13 1.96
CA GLU A 64 -6.45 4.22 2.30
C GLU A 64 -5.78 5.54 2.72
N GLY A 65 -4.47 5.69 2.58
CA GLY A 65 -3.78 6.96 2.88
C GLY A 65 -3.08 7.57 1.67
N GLY A 66 -2.24 6.79 1.00
CA GLY A 66 -1.57 7.20 -0.23
C GLY A 66 -0.43 6.28 -0.60
N VAL A 67 0.03 6.38 -1.85
CA VAL A 67 1.13 5.58 -2.38
C VAL A 67 2.14 6.51 -3.03
N GLU A 68 3.41 6.40 -2.66
CA GLU A 68 4.51 7.19 -3.18
C GLU A 68 5.65 6.26 -3.61
N GLY A 69 5.75 6.02 -4.91
CA GLY A 69 6.79 5.23 -5.55
C GLY A 69 7.85 6.12 -6.20
N SER A 70 9.11 6.06 -5.78
CA SER A 70 10.16 6.81 -6.50
C SER A 70 10.55 6.17 -7.85
N GLY A 71 10.03 4.98 -8.13
CA GLY A 71 10.28 4.17 -9.33
C GLY A 71 8.96 3.71 -9.94
N GLN A 72 8.75 2.40 -10.05
CA GLN A 72 7.55 1.85 -10.68
C GLN A 72 6.49 1.40 -9.67
N VAL A 73 5.25 1.82 -9.90
CA VAL A 73 4.07 1.38 -9.14
C VAL A 73 3.21 0.49 -10.02
N TRP A 74 2.85 -0.70 -9.53
CA TRP A 74 1.95 -1.63 -10.18
C TRP A 74 0.67 -1.76 -9.35
N LEU A 75 -0.46 -1.42 -9.97
CA LEU A 75 -1.80 -1.74 -9.46
C LEU A 75 -2.28 -3.00 -10.19
N VAL A 76 -2.50 -4.10 -9.46
CA VAL A 76 -2.89 -5.39 -10.06
C VAL A 76 -4.34 -5.74 -9.76
N ALA A 77 -4.85 -6.81 -10.37
CA ALA A 77 -6.21 -7.26 -10.12
C ALA A 77 -6.51 -7.47 -8.62
N GLY A 78 -7.58 -6.84 -8.13
CA GLY A 78 -7.98 -6.88 -6.72
C GLY A 78 -7.30 -5.84 -5.83
N SER A 79 -6.39 -5.04 -6.37
CA SER A 79 -5.85 -3.86 -5.68
C SER A 79 -6.92 -2.79 -5.53
N ARG A 80 -6.95 -2.11 -4.39
CA ARG A 80 -7.82 -0.96 -4.17
C ARG A 80 -7.04 0.22 -3.62
N LEU A 81 -7.08 1.35 -4.30
CA LEU A 81 -6.43 2.58 -3.86
C LEU A 81 -7.42 3.73 -3.94
N ARG A 82 -7.81 4.29 -2.79
CA ARG A 82 -8.82 5.36 -2.67
C ARG A 82 -8.23 6.71 -2.25
N SER A 83 -7.05 7.07 -2.76
CA SER A 83 -6.36 8.30 -2.36
C SER A 83 -5.37 8.74 -3.45
N ARG A 84 -4.33 9.48 -3.06
CA ARG A 84 -3.27 9.94 -3.94
C ARG A 84 -2.24 8.85 -4.25
N CYS A 85 -1.85 8.75 -5.52
CA CYS A 85 -0.73 7.95 -5.99
C CYS A 85 0.32 8.87 -6.65
N VAL A 86 1.56 8.82 -6.19
CA VAL A 86 2.71 9.49 -6.82
C VAL A 86 3.68 8.40 -7.26
N ALA A 87 4.10 8.42 -8.52
CA ALA A 87 5.01 7.41 -9.08
C ALA A 87 5.91 8.01 -10.16
N ALA A 88 7.14 7.52 -10.35
CA ALA A 88 7.89 7.85 -11.57
C ALA A 88 7.27 7.14 -12.80
N SER A 89 6.80 5.90 -12.62
CA SER A 89 6.09 5.12 -13.64
C SER A 89 4.92 4.38 -13.01
N LEU A 90 3.71 4.52 -13.56
CA LEU A 90 2.52 3.81 -13.09
C LEU A 90 2.06 2.78 -14.12
N ARG A 91 1.78 1.56 -13.67
CA ARG A 91 1.19 0.48 -14.45
C ARG A 91 -0.06 -0.03 -13.78
N ILE A 92 -1.19 0.04 -14.49
CA ILE A 92 -2.49 -0.42 -14.01
C ILE A 92 -2.87 -1.66 -14.83
N GLU A 93 -3.05 -2.80 -14.18
CA GLU A 93 -3.53 -4.02 -14.81
C GLU A 93 -5.06 -4.13 -14.71
N PRO A 94 -5.72 -4.86 -15.63
CA PRO A 94 -7.16 -5.09 -15.57
C PRO A 94 -7.60 -5.68 -14.23
N GLY A 95 -8.64 -5.10 -13.62
CA GLY A 95 -9.18 -5.52 -12.33
C GLY A 95 -8.62 -4.77 -11.12
N ALA A 96 -7.74 -3.80 -11.32
CA ALA A 96 -7.37 -2.83 -10.29
C ALA A 96 -8.47 -1.77 -10.11
N ASP A 97 -8.83 -1.47 -8.86
CA ASP A 97 -9.75 -0.40 -8.49
C ASP A 97 -8.95 0.80 -7.98
N PHE A 98 -8.94 1.88 -8.74
CA PHE A 98 -8.28 3.12 -8.35
C PHE A 98 -9.30 4.26 -8.32
N SER A 99 -9.29 5.06 -7.26
CA SER A 99 -10.16 6.21 -7.07
C SER A 99 -9.42 7.33 -6.34
N GLY A 100 -8.97 8.36 -7.05
CA GLY A 100 -8.28 9.49 -6.43
C GLY A 100 -7.40 10.25 -7.43
N GLU A 101 -6.35 10.88 -6.92
CA GLU A 101 -5.41 11.66 -7.73
C GLU A 101 -4.16 10.86 -8.06
N ILE A 102 -3.72 10.90 -9.32
CA ILE A 102 -2.47 10.29 -9.77
C ILE A 102 -1.53 11.39 -10.23
N ARG A 103 -0.26 11.32 -9.80
CA ARG A 103 0.85 12.06 -10.39
C ARG A 103 1.92 11.09 -10.85
N VAL A 104 2.27 11.17 -12.14
CA VAL A 104 3.31 10.32 -12.75
C VAL A 104 4.39 11.21 -13.37
N GLY A 105 5.66 10.83 -13.21
CA GLY A 105 6.80 11.52 -13.83
C GLY A 105 7.45 12.60 -12.95
N GLU A 106 7.38 12.42 -11.64
CA GLU A 106 8.10 13.23 -10.63
C GLU A 106 9.40 12.53 -10.20
#